data_AF-A0A3D1P776-F1
#
_entry.id   AF-A0A3D1P776-F1
#
_cell.length_a   1.000
_cell.length_b   1.000
_cell.length_c   1.000
_cell.angle_alpha   90.00
_cell.angle_beta   90.00
_cell.angle_gamma   90.00
#
_symmetry.space_group_name_H-M   'P 1'
#
loop_
_entity.id
_entity.type
_entity.pdbx_description
1 polymer ?
#
loop_
_entity_poly.entity_id
_entity_poly.type
_entity_poly.pdbx_seq_one_letter_code
_entity_poly.pdbx_strand_id
1 'polypeptide(L)'
;MASSGQIMLSLGLGAVNFIGLLVLGRLLADGTAGIGGIVAFVQGIYWLLLGYGTAFLVLPLVRYFWNGWRNGKIGDRNQKRQIRARQLASADPSLQQKIAYARQFAAETVVTQDDLAYTTQTDLLEQEAERSAQIDAQWQRRLDSSS
;
A
#
# COMPACT_ATOMS: atom_id res chain seq x y z
N MET A 1 -11.72 9.82 3.04
CA MET A 1 -11.96 8.95 1.87
C MET A 1 -13.10 9.57 1.09
N ALA A 2 -12.92 9.87 -0.20
CA ALA A 2 -14.01 10.47 -0.99
C ALA A 2 -15.15 9.45 -1.12
N SER A 3 -16.39 9.89 -0.91
CA SER A 3 -17.58 9.06 -1.15
C SER A 3 -17.63 8.65 -2.62
N SER A 4 -18.12 7.44 -2.92
CA SER A 4 -18.26 6.95 -4.31
C SER A 4 -18.99 7.93 -5.23
N GLY A 5 -19.94 8.71 -4.68
CA GLY A 5 -20.62 9.78 -5.41
C GLY A 5 -19.71 10.97 -5.77
N GLN A 6 -18.77 11.35 -4.91
CA GLN A 6 -17.80 12.41 -5.18
C GLN A 6 -16.81 12.01 -6.28
N ILE A 7 -16.44 10.73 -6.34
CA ILE A 7 -15.59 10.17 -7.40
C ILE A 7 -16.33 10.18 -8.74
N MET A 8 -17.60 9.79 -8.74
CA MET A 8 -18.41 9.78 -9.96
C MET A 8 -18.70 11.19 -10.49
N LEU A 9 -18.96 12.15 -9.59
CA LEU A 9 -19.13 13.55 -9.94
C LEU A 9 -17.85 14.19 -10.48
N SER A 10 -16.68 13.92 -9.87
CA SER A 10 -15.41 14.48 -10.34
C SER A 10 -14.98 13.89 -11.70
N LEU A 11 -15.22 12.60 -11.92
CA LEU A 11 -15.04 11.96 -13.23
C LEU A 11 -15.99 12.55 -14.27
N GLY A 12 -17.27 12.71 -13.93
CA GLY A 12 -18.27 13.31 -14.82
C GLY A 12 -17.91 14.74 -15.20
N LEU A 13 -17.54 15.56 -14.23
CA LEU A 13 -17.10 16.95 -14.46
C LEU A 13 -15.84 17.01 -15.33
N GLY A 14 -14.87 16.12 -15.07
CA GLY A 14 -13.65 16.01 -15.88
C GLY A 14 -13.92 15.63 -17.33
N ALA A 15 -14.80 14.67 -17.55
CA ALA A 15 -15.22 14.26 -18.89
C ALA A 15 -15.93 15.40 -19.64
N VAL A 16 -16.84 16.12 -18.98
CA VAL A 16 -17.51 17.29 -19.56
C VAL A 16 -16.50 18.39 -19.92
N ASN A 17 -15.54 18.69 -19.04
CA ASN A 17 -14.51 19.69 -19.30
C ASN A 17 -13.64 19.30 -20.51
N PHE A 18 -13.24 18.03 -20.60
CA PHE A 18 -12.45 17.54 -21.72
C PHE A 18 -13.23 17.54 -23.04
N ILE A 19 -14.50 17.18 -23.05
CA ILE A 19 -15.37 17.28 -24.25
C ILE A 19 -15.49 18.74 -24.69
N GLY A 20 -15.73 19.66 -23.75
CA GLY A 20 -15.78 21.09 -24.04
C GLY A 20 -14.48 21.60 -24.67
N LEU A 21 -13.33 21.08 -24.22
CA LEU A 21 -12.03 21.40 -24.79
C LEU A 21 -11.83 20.86 -26.21
N LEU A 22 -12.32 19.65 -26.52
CA LEU A 22 -12.30 19.12 -27.88
C LEU A 22 -13.19 19.92 -28.82
N VAL A 23 -14.37 20.33 -28.36
CA VAL A 23 -15.27 21.22 -29.11
C VAL A 23 -14.60 22.57 -29.36
N LEU A 24 -13.99 23.15 -28.33
CA LEU A 24 -13.20 24.38 -28.44
C LEU A 24 -12.11 24.24 -29.50
N GLY A 25 -11.37 23.14 -29.51
CA GLY A 25 -10.37 22.85 -30.54
C GLY A 25 -10.91 22.85 -31.97
N ARG A 26 -12.11 22.26 -32.18
CA ARG A 26 -12.77 22.30 -33.50
C ARG A 26 -13.15 23.73 -33.91
N LEU A 27 -13.69 24.52 -32.99
CA LEU A 27 -14.03 25.93 -33.25
C LEU A 27 -12.79 26.77 -33.60
N LEU A 28 -11.66 26.52 -32.92
CA LEU A 28 -10.39 27.18 -33.23
C LEU A 28 -9.78 26.72 -34.56
N ALA A 29 -10.01 25.47 -34.96
CA ALA A 29 -9.51 24.92 -36.24
C ALA A 29 -10.32 25.38 -37.46
N ASP A 30 -11.65 25.53 -37.31
CA ASP A 30 -12.57 25.94 -38.39
C ASP A 30 -12.44 27.42 -38.78
N GLY A 31 -11.49 28.16 -38.19
CA GLY A 31 -11.15 29.50 -38.65
C GLY A 31 -12.13 30.58 -38.19
N THR A 32 -12.73 30.45 -37.00
CA THR A 32 -13.28 31.63 -36.30
C THR A 32 -12.20 32.66 -35.93
N ALA A 33 -10.95 32.42 -36.33
CA ALA A 33 -9.77 33.29 -36.31
C ALA A 33 -9.92 34.64 -37.05
N GLY A 34 -11.14 35.07 -37.38
CA GLY A 34 -11.40 36.36 -38.02
C GLY A 34 -11.78 37.50 -37.08
N ILE A 35 -12.06 37.29 -35.79
CA ILE A 35 -12.68 38.36 -34.97
C ILE A 35 -12.14 38.38 -33.52
N GLY A 36 -11.00 39.05 -33.29
CA GLY A 36 -10.64 39.60 -31.97
C GLY A 36 -9.52 38.91 -31.16
N GLY A 37 -8.77 39.72 -30.40
CA GLY A 37 -7.53 39.32 -29.69
C GLY A 37 -7.68 38.21 -28.64
N ILE A 38 -8.89 37.99 -28.10
CA ILE A 38 -9.14 36.91 -27.13
C ILE A 38 -9.06 35.53 -27.79
N VAL A 39 -9.58 35.37 -29.02
CA VAL A 39 -9.55 34.09 -29.74
C VAL A 39 -8.11 33.68 -30.06
N ALA A 40 -7.30 34.63 -30.52
CA ALA A 40 -5.87 34.40 -30.79
C ALA A 40 -5.09 34.04 -29.52
N PHE A 41 -5.40 34.69 -28.39
CA PHE A 41 -4.81 34.35 -27.10
C PHE A 41 -5.15 32.92 -26.68
N VAL A 42 -6.42 32.53 -26.74
CA VAL A 42 -6.87 31.17 -26.39
C VAL A 42 -6.21 30.13 -27.31
N GLN A 43 -6.06 30.44 -28.60
CA GLN A 43 -5.32 29.58 -29.55
C GLN A 43 -3.87 29.36 -29.13
N GLY A 44 -3.18 30.43 -28.68
CA GLY A 44 -1.79 30.34 -28.21
C GLY A 44 -1.61 29.47 -26.98
N ILE A 45 -2.60 29.42 -26.08
CA ILE A 45 -2.57 28.59 -24.86
C ILE A 45 -3.33 27.26 -24.98
N TYR A 46 -3.92 26.97 -26.15
CA TYR A 46 -4.78 25.80 -26.33
C TYR A 46 -4.05 24.48 -26.05
N TRP A 47 -2.78 24.38 -26.42
CA TRP A 47 -1.95 23.20 -26.13
C TRP A 47 -1.79 22.96 -24.61
N LEU A 48 -1.71 24.03 -23.82
CA LEU A 48 -1.58 23.98 -22.37
C LEU A 48 -2.91 23.57 -21.73
N LEU A 49 -4.02 24.10 -22.24
CA LEU A 49 -5.37 23.68 -21.85
C LEU A 49 -5.58 22.18 -22.16
N LEU A 50 -5.18 21.71 -23.34
CA LEU A 50 -5.22 20.30 -23.74
C LEU A 50 -4.38 19.42 -22.82
N GLY A 51 -3.14 19.82 -22.54
CA GLY A 51 -2.28 19.10 -21.60
C GLY A 51 -2.92 18.97 -20.23
N TYR A 52 -3.46 20.08 -19.70
CA TYR A 52 -4.13 20.09 -18.40
C TYR A 52 -5.39 19.21 -18.38
N GLY A 53 -6.30 19.38 -19.33
CA GLY A 53 -7.55 18.60 -19.40
C GLY A 53 -7.27 17.11 -19.56
N THR A 54 -6.26 16.75 -20.35
CA THR A 54 -5.83 15.36 -20.50
C THR A 54 -5.25 14.82 -19.19
N ALA A 55 -4.34 15.55 -18.54
CA ALA A 55 -3.74 15.12 -17.28
C ALA A 55 -4.79 14.95 -16.17
N PHE A 56 -5.78 15.84 -16.11
CA PHE A 56 -6.89 15.77 -15.16
C PHE A 56 -7.68 14.46 -15.28
N LEU A 57 -7.83 13.92 -16.49
CA LEU A 57 -8.51 12.64 -16.74
C LEU A 57 -7.56 11.44 -16.56
N VAL A 58 -6.33 11.53 -17.06
CA VAL A 58 -5.38 10.41 -17.11
C VAL A 58 -4.84 10.06 -15.71
N LEU A 59 -4.49 11.05 -14.89
CA LEU A 59 -3.94 10.81 -13.55
C LEU A 59 -4.85 9.92 -12.66
N PRO A 60 -6.16 10.22 -12.50
CA PRO A 60 -7.03 9.37 -11.70
C PRO A 60 -7.24 7.99 -12.32
N LEU A 61 -7.28 7.87 -13.66
CA LEU A 61 -7.38 6.57 -14.33
C LEU A 61 -6.17 5.69 -14.05
N VAL A 62 -4.96 6.22 -14.28
CA VAL A 62 -3.71 5.50 -14.01
C VAL A 62 -3.64 5.08 -12.55
N ARG A 63 -3.98 5.99 -11.62
CA ARG A 63 -4.03 5.68 -10.18
C ARG A 63 -5.04 4.57 -9.87
N TYR A 64 -6.22 4.60 -10.48
CA TYR A 64 -7.25 3.59 -10.29
C TYR A 64 -6.77 2.21 -10.74
N PHE A 65 -6.22 2.10 -11.95
CA PHE A 65 -5.69 0.83 -12.46
C PHE A 65 -4.51 0.33 -11.63
N TRP A 66 -3.59 1.21 -11.23
CA TRP A 66 -2.44 0.86 -10.38
C TRP A 66 -2.87 0.31 -9.02
N ASN A 67 -3.82 0.99 -8.37
CA ASN A 67 -4.35 0.54 -7.08
C ASN A 67 -5.13 -0.77 -7.22
N GLY A 68 -5.93 -0.93 -8.28
CA GLY A 68 -6.64 -2.17 -8.58
C GLY A 68 -5.68 -3.34 -8.76
N TRP A 69 -4.64 -3.16 -9.56
CA TRP A 69 -3.61 -4.17 -9.79
C TRP A 69 -2.87 -4.55 -8.49
N ARG A 70 -2.43 -3.57 -7.69
CA ARG A 70 -1.79 -3.83 -6.40
C ARG A 70 -2.72 -4.53 -5.41
N ASN A 71 -4.00 -4.16 -5.40
CA ASN A 71 -4.99 -4.73 -4.50
C ASN A 71 -5.42 -6.15 -4.90
N GLY A 72 -5.27 -6.55 -6.17
CA GLY A 72 -5.58 -7.90 -6.64
C GLY A 72 -4.84 -8.98 -5.84
N LYS A 73 -3.52 -8.80 -5.64
CA LYS A 73 -2.70 -9.73 -4.85
C LYS A 73 -3.12 -9.81 -3.38
N ILE A 74 -3.69 -8.72 -2.83
CA ILE A 74 -4.22 -8.68 -1.47
C ILE A 74 -5.56 -9.44 -1.41
N GLY A 75 -6.41 -9.26 -2.42
CA GLY A 75 -7.68 -9.95 -2.59
C GLY A 75 -7.53 -11.47 -2.53
N ASP A 76 -6.62 -12.04 -3.34
CA ASP A 76 -6.38 -13.49 -3.39
C ASP A 76 -5.95 -14.06 -2.04
N ARG A 77 -5.08 -13.34 -1.33
CA ARG A 77 -4.61 -13.74 0.01
C ARG A 77 -5.73 -13.67 1.04
N ASN A 78 -6.54 -12.62 0.98
CA ASN A 78 -7.69 -12.45 1.87
C ASN A 78 -8.75 -13.52 1.63
N GLN A 79 -9.02 -13.87 0.37
CA GLN A 79 -9.91 -14.97 0.02
C GLN A 79 -9.41 -16.30 0.61
N LYS A 80 -8.12 -16.62 0.45
CA LYS A 80 -7.52 -17.83 1.04
C LYS A 80 -7.58 -17.83 2.58
N ARG A 81 -7.43 -16.68 3.23
CA ARG A 81 -7.59 -16.54 4.69
C ARG A 81 -9.04 -16.75 5.10
N GLN A 82 -10.00 -16.19 4.36
CA GLN A 82 -11.42 -16.32 4.63
C GLN A 82 -11.91 -17.76 4.46
N ILE A 83 -11.47 -18.47 3.42
CA ILE A 83 -11.80 -19.89 3.21
C ILE A 83 -11.29 -20.73 4.39
N ARG A 84 -10.03 -20.54 4.80
CA ARG A 84 -9.47 -21.26 5.96
C ARG A 84 -10.18 -20.91 7.26
N ALA A 85 -10.53 -19.65 7.48
CA ALA A 85 -11.29 -19.22 8.65
C ALA A 85 -12.68 -19.88 8.70
N ARG A 86 -13.36 -20.00 7.56
CA ARG A 86 -14.65 -20.70 7.47
C ARG A 86 -14.52 -22.20 7.78
N GLN A 87 -13.50 -22.86 7.24
CA GLN A 87 -13.21 -24.27 7.54
C GLN A 87 -12.91 -24.50 9.02
N LEU A 88 -12.19 -23.58 9.66
CA LEU A 88 -11.94 -23.61 11.11
C LEU A 88 -13.20 -23.34 11.93
N ALA A 89 -14.09 -22.46 11.46
CA ALA A 89 -15.37 -22.19 12.12
C ALA A 89 -16.32 -23.39 12.08
N SER A 90 -16.24 -24.22 11.03
CA SER A 90 -16.97 -25.48 10.89
C SER A 90 -16.10 -26.70 11.22
N ALA A 91 -15.12 -26.56 12.12
CA ALA A 91 -14.17 -27.63 12.42
C ALA A 91 -14.85 -28.84 13.06
N ASP A 92 -14.56 -30.03 12.52
CA ASP A 92 -14.93 -31.32 13.09
C ASP A 92 -14.31 -31.53 14.49
N PRO A 93 -14.97 -32.22 15.44
CA PRO A 93 -14.46 -32.50 16.79
C PRO A 93 -12.98 -32.91 16.88
N SER A 94 -12.49 -33.72 15.94
CA SER A 94 -11.08 -34.13 15.90
C SER A 94 -10.10 -32.95 15.72
N LEU A 95 -10.48 -31.97 14.89
CA LEU A 95 -9.71 -30.76 14.63
C LEU A 95 -9.82 -29.77 15.80
N GLN A 96 -11.01 -29.66 16.41
CA GLN A 96 -11.21 -28.84 17.60
C GLN A 96 -10.31 -29.30 18.77
N GLN A 97 -10.21 -30.62 18.98
CA GLN A 97 -9.35 -31.19 20.01
C GLN A 97 -7.87 -30.88 19.78
N LYS A 98 -7.39 -30.96 18.52
CA LYS A 98 -6.02 -30.58 18.15
C LYS A 98 -5.75 -29.09 18.37
N ILE A 99 -6.71 -28.22 18.04
CA ILE A 99 -6.59 -26.78 18.28
C ILE A 99 -6.55 -26.48 19.79
N ALA A 100 -7.40 -27.14 20.58
CA ALA A 100 -7.42 -26.98 22.03
C ALA A 100 -6.09 -27.42 22.67
N TYR A 101 -5.53 -28.54 22.22
CA TYR A 101 -4.21 -29.01 22.66
C TYR A 101 -3.11 -28.03 22.27
N ALA A 102 -3.07 -27.56 21.02
CA ALA A 102 -2.08 -26.59 20.56
C ALA A 102 -2.15 -25.25 21.33
N ARG A 103 -3.34 -24.81 21.74
CA ARG A 103 -3.51 -23.61 22.58
C ARG A 103 -2.82 -23.71 23.94
N GLN A 104 -2.66 -24.91 24.50
CA GLN A 104 -1.94 -25.12 25.75
C GLN A 104 -0.44 -24.76 25.62
N PHE A 105 0.13 -24.90 24.41
CA PHE A 105 1.51 -24.53 24.12
C PHE A 105 1.67 -23.08 23.60
N ALA A 106 0.57 -22.45 23.17
CA ALA A 106 0.60 -21.08 22.64
C ALA A 106 0.63 -20.00 23.74
N ALA A 107 0.37 -20.37 25.00
CA ALA A 107 0.35 -19.45 26.14
C ALA A 107 1.75 -18.95 26.57
N GLU A 108 2.82 -19.50 25.99
CA GLU A 108 4.15 -19.33 26.54
C GLU A 108 5.17 -19.17 25.41
N THR A 109 5.36 -17.91 24.98
CA THR A 109 6.69 -17.29 24.75
C THR A 109 6.44 -15.88 24.19
N VAL A 110 6.37 -14.88 25.07
CA VAL A 110 6.52 -13.47 24.66
C VAL A 110 8.02 -13.19 24.66
N VAL A 111 8.69 -13.43 23.53
CA VAL A 111 10.11 -13.07 23.39
C VAL A 111 10.20 -11.55 23.30
N THR A 112 10.61 -10.92 24.41
CA THR A 112 10.85 -9.47 24.46
C THR A 112 12.28 -9.19 23.97
N GLN A 113 12.59 -7.96 23.57
CA GLN A 113 13.92 -7.61 23.05
C GLN A 113 15.05 -7.89 24.05
N ASP A 114 14.72 -7.90 25.36
CA ASP A 114 15.62 -8.25 26.46
C ASP A 114 15.90 -9.76 26.58
N ASP A 115 15.03 -10.61 26.02
CA ASP A 115 15.15 -12.08 26.00
C ASP A 115 15.87 -12.62 24.75
N LEU A 116 16.27 -11.74 23.82
CA LEU A 116 16.98 -12.12 22.61
C LEU A 116 18.49 -12.17 22.87
N ALA A 117 19.05 -13.40 22.87
CA ALA A 117 20.48 -13.61 22.86
C ALA A 117 21.13 -13.17 21.54
N TYR A 118 20.40 -13.28 20.42
CA TYR A 118 20.83 -12.86 19.09
C TYR A 118 19.64 -12.31 18.29
N THR A 119 19.87 -11.24 17.53
CA THR A 119 18.89 -10.67 16.60
C THR A 119 19.36 -10.84 15.17
N THR A 120 18.43 -11.00 14.23
CA THR A 120 18.71 -11.16 12.80
C THR A 120 18.87 -9.83 12.06
N GLN A 121 18.63 -8.71 12.75
CA GLN A 121 18.67 -7.37 12.19
C GLN A 121 20.07 -6.74 12.30
N THR A 122 20.85 -7.16 13.30
CA THR A 122 22.21 -6.68 13.54
C THR A 122 23.22 -7.76 13.14
N ASP A 123 24.40 -7.35 12.68
CA ASP A 123 25.46 -8.30 12.35
C ASP A 123 25.97 -9.01 13.62
N LEU A 124 26.44 -10.26 13.48
CA LEU A 124 26.87 -11.07 14.62
C LEU A 124 28.11 -10.48 15.33
N LEU A 125 29.04 -9.89 14.55
CA LEU A 125 30.27 -9.32 15.11
C LEU A 125 29.99 -8.05 15.90
N GLU A 126 29.01 -7.26 15.46
CA GLU A 126 28.58 -6.04 16.15
C GLU A 126 27.86 -6.36 17.47
N GLN A 127 27.04 -7.41 17.48
CA GLN A 127 26.37 -7.89 18.70
C GLN A 127 27.35 -8.44 19.74
N GLU A 128 28.38 -9.16 19.30
CA GLU A 128 29.41 -9.71 20.18
C GLU A 128 30.30 -8.61 20.76
N ALA A 129 30.62 -7.57 19.97
CA ALA A 129 31.36 -6.41 20.46
C ALA A 129 30.59 -5.63 21.53
N GLU A 130 29.29 -5.35 21.29
CA GLU A 130 28.44 -4.62 22.25
C GLU A 130 28.20 -5.39 23.56
N ARG A 131 28.18 -6.73 23.50
CA ARG A 131 27.91 -7.58 24.67
C ARG A 131 29.13 -8.27 25.28
N SER A 132 30.33 -8.00 24.75
CA SER A 132 31.62 -8.53 25.22
C SER A 132 31.76 -8.47 26.75
N ALA A 133 31.51 -7.30 27.36
CA ALA A 133 31.59 -7.10 28.81
C ALA A 133 30.60 -7.95 29.63
N GLN A 134 29.40 -8.23 29.10
CA GLN A 134 28.41 -9.07 29.77
C GLN A 134 28.75 -10.56 29.62
N ILE A 135 29.32 -10.94 28.48
CA ILE A 135 29.80 -12.28 28.18
C ILE A 135 30.97 -12.62 29.11
N ASP A 136 31.96 -11.73 29.21
CA ASP A 136 33.11 -11.89 30.11
C ASP A 136 32.70 -12.06 31.58
N ALA A 137 31.76 -11.22 32.04
CA ALA A 137 31.21 -11.30 33.39
C ALA A 137 30.48 -12.63 33.66
N GLN A 138 29.82 -13.23 32.66
CA GLN A 138 29.22 -14.56 32.80
C GLN A 138 30.28 -15.67 32.83
N TRP A 139 31.35 -15.56 32.04
CA TRP A 139 32.46 -16.52 32.05
C TRP A 139 33.17 -16.56 33.39
N GLN A 140 33.44 -15.40 34.00
CA GLN A 140 34.03 -15.32 35.34
C GLN A 140 33.15 -15.98 36.40
N ARG A 141 31.84 -15.70 36.40
CA ARG A 141 30.91 -16.38 37.32
C ARG A 141 30.94 -17.90 37.17
N ARG A 142 31.09 -18.43 35.94
CA ARG A 142 31.18 -19.88 35.70
C ARG A 142 32.48 -20.46 36.21
N LEU A 143 33.60 -19.77 35.99
CA LEU A 143 34.92 -20.19 36.48
C LEU A 143 34.96 -20.23 38.02
N ASP A 144 34.42 -19.20 38.68
CA ASP A 144 34.34 -19.11 40.14
C ASP A 144 33.38 -20.16 40.74
N SER A 145 32.33 -20.56 40.00
CA SER A 145 31.41 -21.63 40.43
C SER A 145 31.94 -23.05 40.20
N SER A 146 33.05 -23.19 39.47
CA SER A 146 33.69 -24.48 39.13
C SER A 146 34.96 -24.78 39.94
N SER A 147 35.29 -23.89 40.88
CA SER A 147 36.40 -24.01 41.85
C SER A 147 35.88 -24.42 43.22
#